data_AF-G1M7F2-F1
#
_entry.id   AF-G1M7F2-F1
#
_cell.length_a   1.000
_cell.length_b   1.000
_cell.length_c   1.000
_cell.angle_alpha   90.00
_cell.angle_beta   90.00
_cell.angle_gamma   90.00
#
_symmetry.space_group_name_H-M   'P 1'
#
loop_
_entity.id
_entity.type
_entity.pdbx_description
1 polymer ?
#
loop_
_entity_poly.entity_id
_entity_poly.type
_entity_poly.pdbx_seq_one_letter_code
_entity_poly.pdbx_strand_id
1 'polypeptide(L)'
;MRTLGGRGFLLGLAAAAAAVAAARWMGWWSGRAGLRLFVPEELARYRGGPGDPGLYLALLGRVYDVSSGRRHYEPGAHYSGFAGRDASRAFVTGDHSEAGLVDDVSDLLFSEVLTLQNWLAFYEKNYEFVGRVIGRFYGEDGLPTPELTQVEAMASRGADVGRQALQEKHRFPPCNAEWSASRGSRLWCSPDSGGVSRDWAGVPRKLYKPGAKEPHCVCVRTTGPPSDQTPGLPARTNRGDLDHPNLGEYPGCPPLAITCSFPL
;
A
#
# COMPACT_ATOMS: atom_id res chain seq x y z
N MET A 1 -24.29 50.02 -27.24
CA MET A 1 -24.90 48.87 -26.55
C MET A 1 -24.08 47.64 -26.90
N ARG A 2 -23.14 47.24 -26.03
CA ARG A 2 -22.23 46.10 -26.24
C ARG A 2 -22.56 45.04 -25.20
N THR A 3 -22.81 43.83 -25.67
CA THR A 3 -23.08 42.62 -24.92
C THR A 3 -21.79 42.12 -24.24
N LEU A 4 -21.84 41.95 -22.91
CA LEU A 4 -20.80 41.27 -22.12
C LEU A 4 -21.26 39.82 -21.89
N GLY A 5 -20.76 38.91 -22.72
CA GLY A 5 -20.91 37.45 -22.55
C GLY A 5 -19.87 36.92 -21.56
N GLY A 6 -20.33 36.16 -20.58
CA GLY A 6 -19.60 35.73 -19.39
C GLY A 6 -18.39 34.84 -19.65
N ARG A 7 -17.30 35.16 -18.95
CA ARG A 7 -16.21 34.24 -18.63
C ARG A 7 -16.05 34.23 -17.13
N GLY A 8 -16.35 33.11 -16.49
CA GLY A 8 -16.07 32.95 -15.06
C GLY A 8 -16.84 31.81 -14.45
N PHE A 9 -16.56 30.56 -14.82
CA PHE A 9 -17.09 29.41 -14.06
C PHE A 9 -16.31 28.10 -14.30
N LEU A 10 -14.97 28.10 -14.27
CA LEU A 10 -14.20 26.84 -14.34
C LEU A 10 -12.95 26.79 -13.45
N LEU A 11 -12.90 27.55 -12.35
CA LEU A 11 -11.81 27.48 -11.37
C LEU A 11 -12.25 26.96 -9.97
N GLY A 12 -13.51 26.56 -9.80
CA GLY A 12 -14.07 26.17 -8.50
C GLY A 12 -13.96 24.68 -8.13
N LEU A 13 -13.73 23.77 -9.10
CA LEU A 13 -13.87 22.33 -8.84
C LEU A 13 -12.57 21.63 -8.44
N ALA A 14 -11.40 22.14 -8.84
CA ALA A 14 -10.12 21.51 -8.53
C ALA A 14 -9.65 21.75 -7.08
N ALA A 15 -9.90 22.94 -6.52
CA ALA A 15 -9.53 23.26 -5.14
C ALA A 15 -10.42 22.52 -4.11
N ALA A 16 -11.69 22.25 -4.45
CA ALA A 16 -12.61 21.54 -3.58
C ALA A 16 -12.24 20.06 -3.40
N ALA A 17 -11.74 19.38 -4.44
CA ALA A 17 -11.38 17.96 -4.33
C ALA A 17 -10.16 17.72 -3.42
N ALA A 18 -9.17 18.61 -3.44
CA ALA A 18 -8.00 18.53 -2.57
C ALA A 18 -8.36 18.87 -1.11
N ALA A 19 -9.23 19.86 -0.88
CA ALA A 19 -9.73 20.20 0.45
C ALA A 19 -10.62 19.09 1.04
N VAL A 20 -11.40 18.38 0.22
CA VAL A 20 -12.23 17.24 0.67
C VAL A 20 -11.39 15.99 0.94
N ALA A 21 -10.28 15.75 0.22
CA ALA A 21 -9.36 14.67 0.56
C ALA A 21 -8.59 14.97 1.87
N ALA A 22 -8.11 16.20 2.04
CA ALA A 22 -7.48 16.65 3.29
C ALA A 22 -8.48 16.68 4.46
N ALA A 23 -9.74 17.07 4.23
CA ALA A 23 -10.80 17.04 5.23
C ALA A 23 -11.39 15.63 5.45
N ARG A 24 -11.11 14.63 4.61
CA ARG A 24 -11.41 13.23 4.96
C ARG A 24 -10.34 12.60 5.83
N TRP A 25 -9.15 13.22 5.87
CA TRP A 25 -8.02 12.82 6.72
C TRP A 25 -7.88 13.73 7.96
N MET A 26 -8.42 14.95 7.93
CA MET A 26 -8.46 15.92 9.04
C MET A 26 -9.87 16.32 9.50
N GLY A 27 -10.94 15.75 8.91
CA GLY A 27 -12.34 16.11 9.21
C GLY A 27 -13.12 14.97 9.84
N TRP A 28 -12.52 14.32 10.83
CA TRP A 28 -13.25 13.62 11.89
C TRP A 28 -13.11 14.35 13.24
N TRP A 29 -13.04 15.68 13.20
CA TRP A 29 -13.48 16.52 14.33
C TRP A 29 -14.93 16.94 14.09
N SER A 30 -15.83 15.97 14.09
CA SER A 30 -17.16 16.26 14.61
C SER A 30 -17.03 16.23 16.12
N GLY A 31 -17.31 17.36 16.77
CA GLY A 31 -17.54 17.41 18.22
C GLY A 31 -18.73 16.54 18.60
N ARG A 32 -18.51 15.23 18.67
CA ARG A 32 -19.43 14.26 19.25
C ARG A 32 -19.15 14.18 20.74
N ALA A 33 -20.21 13.98 21.53
CA ALA A 33 -20.14 13.60 22.94
C ALA A 33 -18.96 12.66 23.21
N GLY A 34 -18.22 12.94 24.29
CA GLY A 34 -16.85 12.48 24.56
C GLY A 34 -16.50 11.11 23.97
N LEU A 35 -15.49 11.10 23.10
CA LEU A 35 -14.83 9.89 22.62
C LEU A 35 -14.52 8.98 23.82
N ARG A 36 -15.04 7.75 23.81
CA ARG A 36 -14.76 6.80 24.90
C ARG A 36 -13.30 6.37 24.85
N LEU A 37 -12.63 6.52 25.99
CA LEU A 37 -11.28 6.03 26.20
C LEU A 37 -11.35 4.84 27.16
N PHE A 38 -10.69 3.76 26.78
CA PHE A 38 -10.56 2.53 27.55
C PHE A 38 -9.17 2.48 28.14
N VAL A 39 -9.05 2.20 29.42
CA VAL A 39 -7.80 1.67 29.97
C VAL A 39 -7.67 0.18 29.60
N PRO A 40 -6.46 -0.38 29.41
CA PRO A 40 -6.29 -1.77 29.00
C PRO A 40 -7.04 -2.79 29.87
N GLU A 41 -7.07 -2.57 31.18
CA GLU A 41 -7.76 -3.44 32.16
C GLU A 41 -9.29 -3.38 32.03
N GLU A 42 -9.83 -2.26 31.55
CA GLU A 42 -11.25 -2.12 31.24
C GLU A 42 -11.59 -2.87 29.95
N LEU A 43 -10.78 -2.68 28.90
CA LEU A 43 -10.97 -3.36 27.62
C LEU A 43 -10.88 -4.89 27.80
N ALA A 44 -10.03 -5.38 28.70
CA ALA A 44 -9.87 -6.80 29.03
C ALA A 44 -11.16 -7.52 29.45
N ARG A 45 -12.19 -6.78 29.86
CA ARG A 45 -13.50 -7.32 30.24
C ARG A 45 -14.40 -7.63 29.04
N TYR A 46 -14.10 -7.09 27.85
CA TYR A 46 -14.94 -7.19 26.65
C TYR A 46 -14.60 -8.43 25.82
N ARG A 47 -14.72 -9.63 26.41
CA ARG A 47 -14.35 -10.92 25.79
C ARG A 47 -15.54 -11.65 25.16
N GLY A 48 -16.76 -11.13 25.29
CA GLY A 48 -17.98 -11.69 24.70
C GLY A 48 -18.52 -12.94 25.37
N GLY A 49 -18.01 -13.32 26.55
CA GLY A 49 -18.53 -14.41 27.36
C GLY A 49 -19.87 -14.08 28.06
N PRO A 50 -20.51 -15.08 28.70
CA PRO A 50 -21.72 -14.85 29.48
C PRO A 50 -21.47 -13.84 30.62
N GLY A 51 -22.21 -12.73 30.61
CA GLY A 51 -22.08 -11.65 31.61
C GLY A 51 -21.04 -10.58 31.27
N ASP A 52 -20.28 -10.74 30.20
CA ASP A 52 -19.36 -9.70 29.74
C ASP A 52 -20.13 -8.48 29.19
N PRO A 53 -19.59 -7.27 29.35
CA PRO A 53 -20.22 -6.03 28.88
C PRO A 53 -20.27 -5.90 27.35
N GLY A 54 -19.57 -6.76 26.61
CA GLY A 54 -19.54 -6.77 25.14
C GLY A 54 -18.39 -7.63 24.61
N LEU A 55 -18.18 -7.58 23.29
CA LEU A 55 -17.13 -8.32 22.58
C LEU A 55 -16.34 -7.36 21.69
N TYR A 56 -15.26 -6.80 22.24
CA TYR A 56 -14.49 -5.75 21.59
C TYR A 56 -13.07 -6.22 21.31
N LEU A 57 -12.38 -5.61 20.36
CA LEU A 57 -10.94 -5.73 20.21
C LEU A 57 -10.35 -4.38 19.79
N ALA A 58 -9.05 -4.23 19.92
CA ALA A 58 -8.34 -3.05 19.47
C ALA A 58 -7.28 -3.36 18.41
N LEU A 59 -7.09 -2.39 17.51
CA LEU A 59 -6.07 -2.39 16.48
C LEU A 59 -5.55 -0.95 16.33
N LEU A 60 -4.24 -0.76 16.49
CA LEU A 60 -3.58 0.54 16.58
C LEU A 60 -4.28 1.50 17.56
N GLY A 61 -4.69 0.96 18.71
CA GLY A 61 -5.38 1.65 19.78
C GLY A 61 -6.83 2.02 19.48
N ARG A 62 -7.37 1.67 18.31
CA ARG A 62 -8.79 1.91 17.96
C ARG A 62 -9.62 0.70 18.35
N VAL A 63 -10.68 0.92 19.11
CA VAL A 63 -11.54 -0.15 19.65
C VAL A 63 -12.75 -0.33 18.75
N TYR A 64 -13.01 -1.58 18.37
CA TYR A 64 -14.13 -1.98 17.53
C TYR A 64 -15.02 -2.98 18.27
N ASP A 65 -16.34 -2.79 18.17
CA ASP A 65 -17.32 -3.80 18.57
C ASP A 65 -17.42 -4.87 17.48
N VAL A 66 -16.93 -6.07 17.80
CA VAL A 66 -16.90 -7.22 16.88
C VAL A 66 -18.02 -8.21 17.16
N SER A 67 -19.08 -7.80 17.85
CA SER A 67 -20.26 -8.62 18.14
C SER A 67 -20.95 -9.14 16.87
N SER A 68 -20.96 -8.38 15.77
CA SER A 68 -21.48 -8.85 14.47
C SER A 68 -20.67 -10.03 13.89
N GLY A 69 -19.41 -10.16 14.31
CA GLY A 69 -18.48 -11.23 13.96
C GLY A 69 -18.31 -12.28 15.06
N ARG A 70 -19.20 -12.34 16.06
CA ARG A 70 -19.08 -13.14 17.29
C ARG A 70 -18.49 -14.55 17.11
N ARG A 71 -18.95 -15.31 16.11
CA ARG A 71 -18.45 -16.66 15.77
C ARG A 71 -16.92 -16.78 15.60
N HIS A 72 -16.24 -15.67 15.35
CA HIS A 72 -14.80 -15.60 15.15
C HIS A 72 -14.02 -15.28 16.44
N TYR A 73 -14.62 -14.54 17.37
CA TYR A 73 -13.93 -13.92 18.51
C TYR A 73 -14.48 -14.32 19.88
N GLU A 74 -15.65 -14.96 19.95
CA GLU A 74 -16.21 -15.42 21.23
C GLU A 74 -15.33 -16.49 21.89
N PRO A 75 -15.44 -16.70 23.21
CA PRO A 75 -14.62 -17.67 23.91
C PRO A 75 -14.66 -19.06 23.26
N GLY A 76 -13.49 -19.60 22.94
CA GLY A 76 -13.33 -20.88 22.23
C GLY A 76 -13.27 -20.78 20.71
N ALA A 77 -13.54 -19.61 20.11
CA ALA A 77 -13.35 -19.37 18.69
C ALA A 77 -11.87 -19.17 18.33
N HIS A 78 -11.54 -19.34 17.04
CA HIS A 78 -10.16 -19.32 16.53
C HIS A 78 -9.42 -17.99 16.79
N TYR A 79 -10.15 -16.87 16.81
CA TYR A 79 -9.58 -15.54 17.05
C TYR A 79 -9.99 -14.97 18.42
N SER A 80 -10.38 -15.83 19.37
CA SER A 80 -10.78 -15.41 20.72
C SER A 80 -9.69 -14.67 21.50
N GLY A 81 -8.40 -14.96 21.24
CA GLY A 81 -7.28 -14.26 21.86
C GLY A 81 -7.20 -12.76 21.54
N PHE A 82 -7.83 -12.31 20.45
CA PHE A 82 -7.86 -10.89 20.06
C PHE A 82 -8.87 -10.08 20.89
N ALA A 83 -9.87 -10.74 21.48
CA ALA A 83 -10.93 -10.06 22.21
C ALA A 83 -10.40 -9.42 23.50
N GLY A 84 -10.90 -8.23 23.82
CA GLY A 84 -10.58 -7.45 25.01
C GLY A 84 -9.15 -6.95 25.09
N ARG A 85 -8.41 -6.82 23.99
CA ARG A 85 -7.06 -6.24 24.00
C ARG A 85 -6.72 -5.59 22.67
N ASP A 86 -5.63 -4.84 22.66
CA ASP A 86 -4.94 -4.48 21.43
C ASP A 86 -3.94 -5.58 21.07
N ALA A 87 -4.19 -6.25 19.96
CA ALA A 87 -3.35 -7.32 19.43
C ALA A 87 -2.78 -6.95 18.05
N SER A 88 -2.46 -5.66 17.85
CA SER A 88 -1.96 -5.12 16.59
C SER A 88 -0.87 -5.98 15.97
N ARG A 89 0.11 -6.45 16.76
CA ARG A 89 1.22 -7.27 16.27
C ARG A 89 0.76 -8.58 15.63
N ALA A 90 -0.23 -9.24 16.21
CA ALA A 90 -0.74 -10.53 15.74
C ALA A 90 -1.42 -10.45 14.37
N PHE A 91 -1.96 -9.28 13.98
CA PHE A 91 -2.56 -9.07 12.66
C PHE A 91 -1.57 -9.16 11.50
N VAL A 92 -0.29 -8.95 11.77
CA VAL A 92 0.79 -9.07 10.79
C VAL A 92 1.51 -10.40 10.94
N THR A 93 1.89 -10.72 12.17
CA THR A 93 2.77 -11.88 12.44
C THR A 93 2.04 -13.22 12.40
N GLY A 94 0.72 -13.22 12.63
CA GLY A 94 -0.05 -14.45 12.82
C GLY A 94 0.31 -15.21 14.10
N ASP A 95 1.04 -14.59 15.03
CA ASP A 95 1.35 -15.19 16.33
C ASP A 95 0.18 -14.97 17.30
N HIS A 96 -0.55 -16.05 17.59
CA HIS A 96 -1.71 -16.05 18.49
C HIS A 96 -1.33 -16.39 19.94
N SER A 97 -0.03 -16.49 20.26
CA SER A 97 0.43 -16.67 21.64
C SER A 97 0.34 -15.36 22.44
N GLU A 98 0.43 -15.42 23.77
CA GLU A 98 0.45 -14.20 24.60
C GLU A 98 1.62 -13.26 24.27
N ALA A 99 2.72 -13.78 23.71
CA ALA A 99 3.84 -12.95 23.25
C ALA A 99 3.52 -12.18 21.95
N GLY A 100 2.66 -12.74 21.10
CA GLY A 100 2.20 -12.12 19.85
C GLY A 100 0.96 -11.24 20.01
N LEU A 101 0.10 -11.54 20.98
CA LEU A 101 -1.15 -10.82 21.30
C LEU A 101 -0.87 -9.53 22.11
N VAL A 102 -0.04 -8.67 21.54
CA VAL A 102 0.43 -7.40 22.10
C VAL A 102 0.27 -6.25 21.09
N ASP A 103 0.37 -5.02 21.58
CA ASP A 103 0.24 -3.79 20.79
C ASP A 103 1.56 -3.30 20.18
N ASP A 104 2.70 -3.93 20.53
CA ASP A 104 4.03 -3.49 20.10
C ASP A 104 4.32 -3.84 18.64
N VAL A 105 4.44 -2.79 17.83
CA VAL A 105 4.71 -2.85 16.38
C VAL A 105 6.01 -2.13 15.99
N SER A 106 6.85 -1.80 16.97
CA SER A 106 8.04 -0.96 16.79
C SER A 106 9.12 -1.59 15.90
N ASP A 107 9.12 -2.92 15.77
CA ASP A 107 10.06 -3.70 14.95
C ASP A 107 9.53 -4.10 13.58
N LEU A 108 8.29 -3.68 13.22
CA LEU A 108 7.71 -4.00 11.92
C LEU A 108 8.33 -3.18 10.79
N LEU A 109 8.46 -3.83 9.63
CA LEU A 109 8.90 -3.19 8.38
C LEU A 109 7.79 -2.32 7.76
N PHE A 110 8.16 -1.42 6.84
CA PHE A 110 7.19 -0.55 6.16
C PHE A 110 6.04 -1.31 5.47
N SER A 111 6.34 -2.46 4.85
CA SER A 111 5.33 -3.31 4.20
C SER A 111 4.40 -3.98 5.20
N GLU A 112 4.90 -4.31 6.39
CA GLU A 112 4.14 -4.92 7.47
C GLU A 112 3.21 -3.91 8.15
N VAL A 113 3.69 -2.69 8.34
CA VAL A 113 2.85 -1.57 8.81
C VAL A 113 1.73 -1.26 7.81
N LEU A 114 1.96 -1.39 6.51
CA LEU A 114 0.89 -1.25 5.50
C LEU A 114 -0.19 -2.34 5.65
N THR A 115 0.20 -3.57 6.05
CA THR A 115 -0.75 -4.64 6.37
C THR A 115 -1.66 -4.25 7.54
N LEU A 116 -1.13 -3.59 8.58
CA LEU A 116 -1.96 -3.06 9.68
C LEU A 116 -2.98 -2.03 9.20
N GLN A 117 -2.59 -1.12 8.30
CA GLN A 117 -3.54 -0.15 7.74
C GLN A 117 -4.64 -0.82 6.92
N ASN A 118 -4.33 -1.89 6.18
CA ASN A 118 -5.34 -2.64 5.45
C ASN A 118 -6.33 -3.33 6.41
N TRP A 119 -5.84 -3.92 7.50
CA TRP A 119 -6.69 -4.45 8.55
C TRP A 119 -7.54 -3.35 9.20
N LEU A 120 -6.95 -2.20 9.49
CA LEU A 120 -7.69 -1.09 10.08
C LEU A 120 -8.83 -0.61 9.18
N ALA A 121 -8.58 -0.48 7.87
CA ALA A 121 -9.60 -0.16 6.89
C ALA A 121 -10.70 -1.25 6.80
N PHE A 122 -10.32 -2.51 6.94
CA PHE A 122 -11.28 -3.61 7.04
C PHE A 122 -12.16 -3.47 8.29
N TYR A 123 -11.59 -3.24 9.46
CA TYR A 123 -12.38 -3.10 10.69
C TYR A 123 -13.29 -1.88 10.67
N GLU A 124 -12.76 -0.74 10.21
CA GLU A 124 -13.53 0.50 10.03
C GLU A 124 -14.75 0.32 9.11
N LYS A 125 -14.63 -0.55 8.11
CA LYS A 125 -15.72 -0.84 7.18
C LYS A 125 -16.74 -1.83 7.72
N ASN A 126 -16.31 -2.82 8.52
CA ASN A 126 -17.12 -4.00 8.84
C ASN A 126 -17.61 -4.04 10.30
N TYR A 127 -17.05 -3.23 11.19
CA TYR A 127 -17.36 -3.21 12.62
C TYR A 127 -17.57 -1.78 13.12
N GLU A 128 -18.24 -1.65 14.25
CA GLU A 128 -18.53 -0.36 14.84
C GLU A 128 -17.32 0.15 15.62
N PHE A 129 -16.84 1.35 15.28
CA PHE A 129 -15.83 2.05 16.08
C PHE A 129 -16.45 2.58 17.38
N VAL A 130 -15.96 2.11 18.54
CA VAL A 130 -16.55 2.42 19.85
C VAL A 130 -15.64 3.22 20.78
N GLY A 131 -14.38 3.46 20.40
CA GLY A 131 -13.48 4.30 21.21
C GLY A 131 -12.00 4.02 20.96
N ARG A 132 -11.16 4.42 21.90
CA ARG A 132 -9.70 4.24 21.83
C ARG A 132 -9.13 3.66 23.12
N VAL A 133 -8.02 2.95 23.03
CA VAL A 133 -7.26 2.46 24.18
C VAL A 133 -6.21 3.49 24.56
N ILE A 134 -6.19 3.89 25.83
CA ILE A 134 -5.13 4.71 26.40
C ILE A 134 -3.87 3.84 26.50
N GLY A 135 -2.76 4.31 25.96
CA GLY A 135 -1.50 3.59 25.98
C GLY A 135 -0.59 3.98 24.83
N ARG A 136 -0.07 2.99 24.11
CA ARG A 136 0.96 3.18 23.08
C ARG A 136 0.56 4.15 21.98
N PHE A 137 -0.68 4.09 21.50
CA PHE A 137 -1.12 4.84 20.31
C PHE A 137 -1.92 6.10 20.63
N TYR A 138 -2.58 6.15 21.80
CA TYR A 138 -3.37 7.31 22.23
C TYR A 138 -3.11 7.65 23.69
N GLY A 139 -2.98 8.95 23.98
CA GLY A 139 -2.82 9.46 25.34
C GLY A 139 -4.12 9.43 26.16
N GLU A 140 -4.03 9.83 27.42
CA GLU A 140 -5.19 10.01 28.32
C GLU A 140 -6.16 11.10 27.83
N ASP A 141 -5.67 12.03 27.01
CA ASP A 141 -6.44 13.04 26.30
C ASP A 141 -7.10 12.52 25.01
N GLY A 142 -6.86 11.24 24.68
CA GLY A 142 -7.31 10.59 23.46
C GLY A 142 -6.57 11.05 22.19
N LEU A 143 -5.53 11.88 22.30
CA LEU A 143 -4.75 12.36 21.17
C LEU A 143 -3.72 11.32 20.72
N PRO A 144 -3.38 11.28 19.42
CA PRO A 144 -2.30 10.43 18.90
C PRO A 144 -0.98 10.64 19.63
N THR A 145 -0.28 9.56 19.96
CA THR A 145 1.08 9.62 20.47
C THR A 145 2.10 9.82 19.34
N PRO A 146 3.36 10.15 19.67
CA PRO A 146 4.45 10.13 18.69
C PRO A 146 4.62 8.77 18.01
N GLU A 147 4.39 7.66 18.74
CA GLU A 147 4.45 6.31 18.20
C GLU A 147 3.41 6.11 17.10
N LEU A 148 2.13 6.47 17.34
CA LEU A 148 1.09 6.37 16.31
C LEU A 148 1.42 7.22 15.09
N THR A 149 1.92 8.43 15.31
CA THR A 149 2.35 9.33 14.23
C THR A 149 3.46 8.70 13.38
N GLN A 150 4.42 8.01 14.02
CA GLN A 150 5.49 7.30 13.33
C GLN A 150 4.94 6.11 12.54
N VAL A 151 4.06 5.30 13.12
CA VAL A 151 3.42 4.16 12.44
C VAL A 151 2.63 4.63 11.22
N GLU A 152 1.84 5.71 11.33
CA GLU A 152 1.11 6.30 10.21
C GLU A 152 2.06 6.82 9.11
N ALA A 153 3.16 7.47 9.49
CA ALA A 153 4.17 7.92 8.54
C ALA A 153 4.88 6.75 7.83
N MET A 154 5.19 5.67 8.56
CA MET A 154 5.75 4.45 7.99
C MET A 154 4.79 3.81 6.99
N ALA A 155 3.50 3.77 7.30
CA ALA A 155 2.48 3.23 6.41
C ALA A 155 2.35 4.06 5.13
N SER A 156 2.31 5.39 5.25
CA SER A 156 2.25 6.31 4.09
C SER A 156 3.46 6.11 3.18
N ARG A 157 4.67 6.02 3.76
CA ARG A 157 5.89 5.75 3.00
C ARG A 157 5.85 4.39 2.31
N GLY A 158 5.40 3.34 3.01
CA GLY A 158 5.23 2.01 2.43
C GLY A 158 4.26 2.01 1.25
N ALA A 159 3.13 2.70 1.37
CA ALA A 159 2.16 2.86 0.30
C ALA A 159 2.72 3.62 -0.91
N ASP A 160 3.49 4.69 -0.69
CA ASP A 160 4.10 5.47 -1.77
C ASP A 160 5.20 4.67 -2.49
N VAL A 161 6.04 3.96 -1.75
CA VAL A 161 7.05 3.04 -2.33
C VAL A 161 6.36 1.95 -3.15
N GLY A 162 5.29 1.35 -2.63
CA GLY A 162 4.50 0.35 -3.36
C GLY A 162 3.88 0.91 -4.64
N ARG A 163 3.34 2.13 -4.60
CA ARG A 163 2.76 2.82 -5.77
C ARG A 163 3.81 3.12 -6.82
N GLN A 164 4.99 3.60 -6.41
CA GLN A 164 6.12 3.85 -7.31
C GLN A 164 6.63 2.56 -7.96
N ALA A 165 6.80 1.49 -7.17
CA ALA A 165 7.21 0.19 -7.68
C ALA A 165 6.19 -0.38 -8.68
N LEU A 166 4.89 -0.20 -8.44
CA LEU A 166 3.85 -0.60 -9.37
C LEU A 166 3.90 0.22 -10.66
N GLN A 167 4.03 1.55 -10.58
CA GLN A 167 4.18 2.41 -11.76
C GLN A 167 5.41 2.03 -12.60
N GLU A 168 6.55 1.79 -11.93
CA GLU A 168 7.76 1.32 -12.59
C GLU A 168 7.56 -0.05 -13.22
N LYS A 169 6.86 -0.99 -12.56
CA LYS A 169 6.50 -2.29 -13.13
C LYS A 169 5.61 -2.16 -14.36
N HIS A 170 4.66 -1.22 -14.39
CA HIS A 170 3.85 -0.95 -15.58
C HIS A 170 4.67 -0.34 -16.71
N ARG A 171 5.65 0.52 -16.39
CA ARG A 171 6.54 1.14 -17.37
C ARG A 171 7.58 0.16 -17.93
N PHE A 172 8.14 -0.66 -17.04
CA PHE A 172 9.24 -1.58 -17.27
C PHE A 172 8.92 -2.96 -16.70
N PRO A 173 7.92 -3.67 -17.27
CA PRO A 173 7.55 -4.99 -16.77
C PRO A 173 8.71 -5.97 -16.91
N PRO A 174 8.94 -6.87 -15.93
CA PRO A 174 9.96 -7.90 -16.04
C PRO A 174 9.84 -8.73 -17.32
N CYS A 175 10.98 -9.09 -17.92
CA CYS A 175 11.01 -9.99 -19.07
C CYS A 175 10.50 -11.38 -18.67
N ASN A 176 9.99 -12.12 -19.66
CA ASN A 176 9.90 -13.57 -19.53
C ASN A 176 11.30 -14.17 -19.67
N ALA A 177 11.56 -15.24 -18.92
CA ALA A 177 12.87 -15.88 -18.88
C ALA A 177 12.74 -17.41 -18.89
N GLU A 178 13.65 -18.06 -19.59
CA GLU A 178 13.84 -19.52 -19.61
C GLU A 178 15.33 -19.80 -19.48
N TRP A 179 15.70 -20.84 -18.75
CA TRP A 179 17.07 -21.36 -18.72
C TRP A 179 17.07 -22.85 -18.99
N SER A 180 18.06 -23.33 -19.74
CA SER A 180 18.33 -24.75 -19.91
C SER A 180 19.81 -25.04 -20.00
N ALA A 181 20.24 -26.17 -19.44
CA ALA A 181 21.65 -26.58 -19.44
C ALA A 181 22.24 -26.76 -20.85
N SER A 182 21.43 -27.03 -21.88
CA SER A 182 21.90 -27.22 -23.25
C SER A 182 21.87 -25.95 -24.12
N ARG A 183 21.06 -24.94 -23.75
CA ARG A 183 20.83 -23.74 -24.58
C ARG A 183 21.20 -22.43 -23.89
N GLY A 184 21.56 -22.48 -22.61
CA GLY A 184 21.78 -21.30 -21.77
C GLY A 184 20.49 -20.56 -21.44
N SER A 185 20.60 -19.24 -21.26
CA SER A 185 19.49 -18.36 -20.85
C SER A 185 18.79 -17.75 -22.07
N ARG A 186 17.46 -17.64 -22.02
CA ARG A 186 16.65 -16.91 -23.01
C ARG A 186 15.74 -15.92 -22.31
N LEU A 187 15.73 -14.69 -22.80
CA LEU A 187 14.87 -13.60 -22.32
C LEU A 187 13.99 -13.13 -23.47
N TRP A 188 12.70 -12.90 -23.24
CA TRP A 188 11.82 -12.33 -24.27
C TRP A 188 10.72 -11.46 -23.70
N CYS A 189 10.16 -10.66 -24.57
CA CYS A 189 9.06 -9.75 -24.27
C CYS A 189 7.86 -10.06 -25.14
N SER A 190 6.68 -10.06 -24.53
CA SER A 190 5.38 -10.28 -25.17
C SER A 190 4.35 -9.30 -24.60
N PRO A 191 3.16 -9.16 -25.24
CA PRO A 191 2.06 -8.38 -24.69
C PRO A 191 1.78 -8.68 -23.21
N ASP A 192 2.00 -9.92 -22.79
CA ASP A 192 1.94 -10.35 -21.40
C ASP A 192 3.36 -10.67 -20.90
N SER A 193 3.93 -9.82 -20.06
CA SER A 193 5.24 -10.07 -19.42
C SER A 193 5.24 -9.49 -18.02
N GLY A 194 5.88 -10.17 -17.07
CA GLY A 194 6.00 -9.69 -15.69
C GLY A 194 4.66 -9.49 -14.97
N GLY A 195 3.59 -10.15 -15.42
CA GLY A 195 2.24 -9.98 -14.88
C GLY A 195 1.56 -8.65 -15.27
N VAL A 196 2.01 -8.02 -16.36
CA VAL A 196 1.38 -6.83 -16.96
C VAL A 196 0.96 -7.18 -18.39
N SER A 197 -0.31 -6.90 -18.71
CA SER A 197 -0.87 -7.02 -20.07
C SER A 197 -0.94 -5.64 -20.74
N ARG A 198 -0.58 -5.57 -22.01
CA ARG A 198 -0.35 -4.33 -22.78
C ARG A 198 -0.48 -4.59 -24.28
N ASP A 199 -0.66 -3.53 -25.05
CA ASP A 199 -0.81 -3.54 -26.52
C ASP A 199 0.53 -3.60 -27.29
N TRP A 200 1.65 -3.64 -26.58
CA TRP A 200 3.00 -3.73 -27.17
C TRP A 200 3.85 -4.80 -26.47
N ALA A 201 4.67 -5.52 -27.26
CA ALA A 201 5.62 -6.49 -26.72
C ALA A 201 6.91 -5.82 -26.21
N GLY A 202 7.50 -4.92 -27.01
CA GLY A 202 8.76 -4.27 -26.67
C GLY A 202 9.96 -5.20 -26.72
N VAL A 203 11.09 -4.75 -26.18
CA VAL A 203 12.37 -5.48 -26.27
C VAL A 203 13.03 -5.66 -24.90
N PRO A 204 13.78 -6.75 -24.68
CA PRO A 204 14.54 -6.94 -23.45
C PRO A 204 15.64 -5.89 -23.27
N ARG A 205 15.72 -5.30 -22.08
CA ARG A 205 16.79 -4.41 -21.63
C ARG A 205 17.17 -4.69 -20.19
N LYS A 206 18.40 -4.32 -19.83
CA LYS A 206 18.90 -4.29 -18.45
C LYS A 206 18.44 -2.99 -17.82
N LEU A 207 17.70 -3.04 -16.71
CA LEU A 207 17.41 -1.86 -15.89
C LEU A 207 18.37 -1.81 -14.70
N TYR A 208 19.14 -0.74 -14.60
CA TYR A 208 20.05 -0.49 -13.48
C TYR A 208 19.34 0.34 -12.42
N LYS A 209 19.30 -0.17 -11.19
CA LYS A 209 18.72 0.54 -10.05
C LYS A 209 19.81 0.92 -9.04
N PRO A 210 19.77 2.13 -8.47
CA PRO A 210 20.66 2.50 -7.37
C PRO A 210 20.59 1.46 -6.24
N GLY A 211 21.74 0.97 -5.78
CA GLY A 211 21.84 -0.02 -4.71
C GLY A 211 21.64 -1.48 -5.13
N ALA A 212 21.19 -1.77 -6.35
CA ALA A 212 21.14 -3.13 -6.86
C ALA A 212 22.54 -3.60 -7.32
N LYS A 213 22.94 -4.82 -6.92
CA LYS A 213 24.23 -5.42 -7.34
C LYS A 213 24.24 -5.80 -8.81
N GLU A 214 23.10 -6.19 -9.34
CA GLU A 214 22.93 -6.64 -10.72
C GLU A 214 21.70 -5.97 -11.35
N PRO A 215 21.74 -5.64 -12.65
CA PRO A 215 20.56 -5.17 -13.36
C PRO A 215 19.57 -6.31 -13.56
N HIS A 216 18.29 -5.98 -13.63
CA HIS A 216 17.25 -6.96 -13.95
C HIS A 216 16.70 -6.74 -15.37
N CYS A 217 16.18 -7.80 -15.98
CA CYS A 217 15.58 -7.71 -17.31
C CYS A 217 14.20 -7.06 -17.25
N VAL A 218 13.98 -6.06 -18.11
CA VAL A 218 12.67 -5.43 -18.33
C VAL A 218 12.33 -5.33 -19.82
N CYS A 219 11.04 -5.30 -20.11
CA CYS A 219 10.52 -5.05 -21.45
C CYS A 219 10.30 -3.56 -21.67
N VAL A 220 10.87 -3.04 -22.76
CA VAL A 220 10.93 -1.61 -23.04
C VAL A 220 10.20 -1.28 -24.33
N ARG A 221 9.33 -0.26 -24.28
CA ARG A 221 8.54 0.17 -25.44
C ARG A 221 9.48 0.81 -26.45
N THR A 222 9.33 0.44 -27.72
CA THR A 222 10.22 0.89 -28.80
C THR A 222 9.63 1.99 -29.68
N THR A 223 8.38 2.37 -29.42
CA THR A 223 7.61 3.33 -30.23
C THR A 223 6.84 4.32 -29.35
N GLY A 224 6.49 5.46 -29.95
CA GLY A 224 5.75 6.53 -29.29
C GLY A 224 6.63 7.41 -28.40
N PRO A 225 6.05 8.42 -27.73
CA PRO A 225 6.78 9.30 -26.84
C PRO A 225 7.38 8.53 -25.63
N PRO A 226 8.48 9.01 -25.02
CA PRO A 226 9.00 8.48 -23.76
C PRO A 226 7.99 8.61 -22.62
N SER A 227 7.96 7.64 -21.71
CA SER A 227 6.98 7.62 -20.62
C SER A 227 7.31 8.60 -19.48
N ASP A 228 8.52 9.18 -19.44
CA ASP A 228 8.91 10.26 -18.52
C ASP A 228 8.75 11.66 -19.10
N GLN A 229 8.19 11.77 -20.30
CA GLN A 229 8.02 13.07 -20.93
C GLN A 229 7.04 13.95 -20.13
N THR A 230 7.41 15.23 -19.96
CA THR A 230 6.51 16.23 -19.37
C THR A 230 5.26 16.41 -20.24
N PRO A 231 4.04 16.26 -19.67
CA PRO A 231 2.80 16.48 -20.41
C PRO A 231 2.76 17.88 -21.04
N GLY A 232 2.33 17.96 -22.31
CA GLY A 232 2.14 19.23 -23.04
C GLY A 232 3.37 19.78 -23.75
N LEU A 233 4.55 19.17 -23.59
CA LEU A 233 5.73 19.47 -24.43
C LEU A 233 5.79 18.54 -25.64
N PRO A 234 6.38 18.95 -26.77
CA PRO A 234 6.58 18.08 -27.92
C PRO A 234 7.52 16.90 -27.57
N ALA A 235 7.24 15.74 -28.17
CA ALA A 235 8.01 14.51 -27.95
C ALA A 235 9.46 14.70 -28.41
N ARG A 236 10.41 14.49 -27.47
CA ARG A 236 11.85 14.58 -27.75
C ARG A 236 12.28 13.51 -28.77
N THR A 237 11.64 12.34 -28.72
CA THR A 237 11.84 11.19 -29.61
C THR A 237 10.52 10.42 -29.76
N ASN A 238 10.43 9.54 -30.75
CA ASN A 238 9.32 8.58 -30.91
C ASN A 238 9.76 7.13 -30.73
N ARG A 239 10.83 6.92 -29.95
CA ARG A 239 11.50 5.62 -29.74
C ARG A 239 11.03 4.90 -28.47
N GLY A 240 9.86 5.28 -27.95
CA GLY A 240 9.35 4.80 -26.67
C GLY A 240 10.30 5.13 -25.53
N ASP A 241 10.60 4.13 -24.71
CA ASP A 241 11.47 4.29 -23.52
C ASP A 241 12.91 3.83 -23.77
N LEU A 242 13.30 3.56 -25.03
CA LEU A 242 14.65 3.05 -25.36
C LEU A 242 15.80 3.94 -24.91
N ASP A 243 15.57 5.25 -24.82
CA ASP A 243 16.58 6.25 -24.47
C ASP A 243 16.62 6.57 -22.96
N HIS A 244 15.94 5.77 -22.12
CA HIS A 244 15.93 5.98 -20.66
C HIS A 244 17.34 5.76 -20.08
N PRO A 245 17.87 6.68 -19.25
CA PRO A 245 19.29 6.70 -18.85
C PRO A 245 19.75 5.48 -18.05
N ASN A 246 18.83 4.79 -17.40
CA ASN A 246 19.13 3.60 -16.60
C ASN A 246 18.96 2.28 -17.36
N LEU A 247 18.76 2.32 -18.68
CA LEU A 247 18.66 1.12 -19.50
C LEU A 247 19.98 0.78 -20.19
N GLY A 248 20.26 -0.51 -20.30
CA GLY A 248 21.36 -1.04 -21.09
C GLY A 248 20.93 -2.18 -22.00
N GLU A 249 21.64 -2.33 -23.11
CA GLU A 249 21.43 -3.45 -24.03
C GLU A 249 22.12 -4.72 -23.54
N TYR A 250 21.65 -5.87 -24.02
CA TYR A 250 22.33 -7.14 -23.80
C TYR A 250 23.39 -7.36 -24.89
N PRO A 251 24.65 -7.64 -24.53
CA PRO A 251 25.68 -7.98 -25.51
C PRO A 251 25.25 -9.15 -26.39
N GLY A 252 25.48 -9.04 -27.70
CA GLY A 252 25.10 -10.08 -28.67
C GLY A 252 23.59 -10.16 -28.98
N CYS A 253 22.75 -9.32 -28.39
CA CYS A 253 21.33 -9.24 -28.74
C CYS A 253 21.07 -8.01 -29.64
N PRO A 254 20.42 -8.17 -30.80
CA PRO A 254 20.10 -7.02 -31.66
C PRO A 254 19.24 -5.99 -30.92
N PRO A 255 19.46 -4.68 -31.13
CA PRO A 255 18.76 -3.64 -30.36
C PRO A 255 17.24 -3.74 -30.39
N LEU A 256 16.64 -4.18 -31.50
CA LEU A 256 15.19 -4.29 -31.65
C LEU A 256 14.65 -5.72 -31.53
N ALA A 257 15.47 -6.68 -31.08
CA ALA A 257 15.03 -8.06 -30.92
C ALA A 257 14.07 -8.20 -29.74
N ILE A 258 12.91 -8.82 -29.98
CA ILE A 258 11.92 -9.15 -28.94
C ILE A 258 12.35 -10.35 -28.08
N THR A 259 13.42 -11.05 -28.48
CA THR A 259 14.00 -12.22 -27.81
C THR A 259 15.52 -12.13 -27.86
N CYS A 260 16.18 -12.36 -26.73
CA CYS A 260 17.63 -12.49 -26.60
C CYS A 260 17.98 -13.89 -26.07
N SER A 261 19.01 -14.52 -26.63
CA SER A 261 19.51 -15.83 -26.18
C SER A 261 21.00 -15.72 -25.83
N PHE A 262 21.38 -16.31 -24.70
CA PHE A 262 22.72 -16.28 -24.12
C PHE A 262 23.18 -17.73 -23.93
N PRO A 263 23.86 -18.32 -24.94
CA PRO A 263 24.43 -19.66 -24.82
C PRO A 263 25.49 -19.68 -23.72
N LEU A 264 25.76 -20.89 -23.19
CA LEU A 264 26.77 -21.14 -22.16
C LEU A 264 28.19 -21.00 -22.71
#